data_AF-A0AAJ2UZA7-F1
#
_entry.id   AF-A0AAJ2UZA7-F1
#
_cell.length_a   1.000
_cell.length_b   1.000
_cell.length_c   1.000
_cell.angle_alpha   90.00
_cell.angle_beta   90.00
_cell.angle_gamma   90.00
#
_symmetry.space_group_name_H-M   'P 1'
#
loop_
_entity.id
_entity.type
_entity.pdbx_description
1 polymer ?
#
loop_
_entity_poly.entity_id
_entity_poly.type
_entity_poly.pdbx_seq_one_letter_code
_entity_poly.pdbx_strand_id
1 'polypeptide(L)'
;MVNLVEQSIAQAMDEPDDRMMFTQVKDIVARHLRRMDPGATVTKTEFFNHTHVPDMVLEWPGRPRTPRRFIYLRTTSDQRELEDDLQRLPRADRPVLLALGQLSSTRQRGGLPPLPGSSTSLLLDTSALGALQPADDSPGIPQLVSRSVLEGGRGTLDRPATEEFLNTVVQGAEAARAGERVPTRDAVDALTAQMTTDVADRMSAFLAALWQGGGSTLASFPAPQRGVGHLDETALMYLLESEDITDTAFWNRVVRMISLPTLLRTPAAGTGNLQYLMREAIRLWTSRVCMIVPGAADTDISPWRWTVKAGQLILQTPRFHVLVAQSQRQLPSGQEHDLPRLDEVRNRADRFGIPLTSLRMIVTDRHVGYGGPGDDISHDTRLDGISDALGQAEGVIEAEARIPSGETLQCMFATGIASARGARTQVPLDALLGTTTRLLSDLSNDEAEKITQLLGAQGPPPDQPWSQPSFDDV
;
A
#
# COMPACT_ATOMS: atom_id res chain seq x y z
N MET A 1 -16.67 31.81 7.37
CA MET A 1 -15.28 31.43 7.69
C MET A 1 -14.39 32.08 6.64
N VAL A 2 -13.33 32.77 7.03
CA VAL A 2 -12.45 33.48 6.10
C VAL A 2 -11.47 32.46 5.50
N ASN A 3 -11.41 32.34 4.17
CA ASN A 3 -10.52 31.41 3.51
C ASN A 3 -9.09 31.99 3.47
N LEU A 4 -8.19 31.40 4.26
CA LEU A 4 -6.81 31.86 4.41
C LEU A 4 -6.00 31.80 3.10
N VAL A 5 -6.36 30.88 2.19
CA VAL A 5 -5.70 30.74 0.87
C VAL A 5 -6.01 31.93 0.00
N GLU A 6 -7.30 32.25 -0.09
CA GLU A 6 -7.81 33.38 -0.87
C GLU A 6 -7.20 34.71 -0.38
N GLN A 7 -7.13 34.92 0.94
CA GLN A 7 -6.50 36.11 1.50
C GLN A 7 -5.00 36.18 1.24
N SER A 8 -4.29 35.06 1.38
CA SER A 8 -2.84 35.01 1.15
C SER A 8 -2.52 35.30 -0.32
N ILE A 9 -3.31 34.76 -1.25
CA ILE A 9 -3.15 35.02 -2.68
C ILE A 9 -3.51 36.46 -3.01
N ALA A 10 -4.62 36.99 -2.47
CA ALA A 10 -4.99 38.40 -2.67
C ALA A 10 -3.89 39.35 -2.18
N GLN A 11 -3.33 39.09 -0.99
CA GLN A 11 -2.23 39.88 -0.45
C GLN A 11 -0.96 39.78 -1.31
N ALA A 12 -0.65 38.59 -1.83
CA ALA A 12 0.49 38.42 -2.74
C ALA A 12 0.29 39.15 -4.08
N MET A 13 -0.96 39.25 -4.55
CA MET A 13 -1.33 39.98 -5.77
C MET A 13 -1.22 41.51 -5.62
N ASP A 14 -1.20 42.04 -4.39
CA ASP A 14 -1.00 43.48 -4.11
C ASP A 14 0.49 43.89 -4.13
N GLU A 15 1.42 42.94 -4.32
CA GLU A 15 2.85 43.20 -4.39
C GLU A 15 3.21 44.00 -5.67
N PRO A 16 3.83 45.19 -5.56
CA PRO A 16 4.12 46.05 -6.71
C PRO A 16 5.22 45.53 -7.65
N ASP A 17 6.10 44.64 -7.18
CA ASP A 17 7.09 43.98 -8.05
C ASP A 17 6.49 42.69 -8.63
N ASP A 18 6.20 42.70 -9.93
CA ASP A 18 5.64 41.56 -10.68
C ASP A 18 6.40 40.24 -10.45
N ARG A 19 7.73 40.28 -10.30
CA ARG A 19 8.54 39.07 -10.08
C ARG A 19 8.34 38.52 -8.67
N MET A 20 8.23 39.41 -7.70
CA MET A 20 7.96 39.06 -6.31
C MET A 20 6.52 38.55 -6.17
N MET A 21 5.55 39.25 -6.76
CA MET A 21 4.14 38.84 -6.84
C MET A 21 4.03 37.41 -7.37
N PHE A 22 4.60 37.16 -8.55
CA PHE A 22 4.62 35.85 -9.20
C PHE A 22 5.19 34.76 -8.29
N THR A 23 6.34 35.02 -7.69
CA THR A 23 7.03 34.04 -6.83
C THR A 23 6.20 33.72 -5.60
N GLN A 24 5.62 34.74 -4.95
CA GLN A 24 4.78 34.58 -3.76
C GLN A 24 3.51 33.77 -4.06
N VAL A 25 2.79 34.11 -5.15
CA VAL A 25 1.57 33.38 -5.56
C VAL A 25 1.90 31.91 -5.82
N LYS A 26 2.97 31.62 -6.58
CA LYS A 26 3.39 30.24 -6.84
C LYS A 26 3.78 29.49 -5.59
N ASP A 27 4.44 30.14 -4.64
CA ASP A 27 4.84 29.51 -3.37
C ASP A 27 3.64 29.16 -2.49
N ILE A 28 2.63 30.03 -2.45
CA ILE A 28 1.37 29.78 -1.76
C ILE A 28 0.68 28.59 -2.40
N VAL A 29 0.43 28.62 -3.71
CA VAL A 29 -0.24 27.53 -4.44
C VAL A 29 0.53 26.21 -4.29
N ALA A 30 1.87 26.23 -4.42
CA ALA A 30 2.70 25.03 -4.25
C ALA A 30 2.55 24.42 -2.85
N ARG A 31 2.48 25.26 -1.81
CA ARG A 31 2.30 24.81 -0.43
C ARG A 31 0.95 24.14 -0.23
N HIS A 32 -0.12 24.70 -0.80
CA HIS A 32 -1.45 24.10 -0.72
C HIS A 32 -1.54 22.77 -1.45
N LEU A 33 -1.00 22.69 -2.66
CA LEU A 33 -0.96 21.42 -3.42
C LEU A 33 -0.19 20.32 -2.68
N ARG A 34 0.93 20.65 -2.04
CA ARG A 34 1.70 19.69 -1.23
C ARG A 34 0.97 19.23 0.03
N ARG A 35 0.13 20.08 0.64
CA ARG A 35 -0.71 19.67 1.78
C ARG A 35 -1.84 18.75 1.34
N MET A 36 -2.41 19.00 0.16
CA MET A 36 -3.46 18.14 -0.41
C MET A 36 -2.94 16.77 -0.86
N ASP A 37 -1.68 16.67 -1.28
CA ASP A 37 -1.01 15.38 -1.52
C ASP A 37 0.49 15.47 -1.19
N PRO A 38 0.90 15.02 0.02
CA PRO A 38 2.31 15.00 0.42
C PRO A 38 3.21 14.13 -0.48
N GLY A 39 2.63 13.16 -1.20
CA GLY A 39 3.35 12.31 -2.13
C GLY A 39 3.56 12.94 -3.52
N ALA A 40 3.07 14.17 -3.74
CA ALA A 40 3.22 14.89 -4.99
C ALA A 40 4.42 15.84 -4.96
N THR A 41 5.18 15.85 -6.05
CA THR A 41 6.25 16.82 -6.30
C THR A 41 5.71 17.96 -7.15
N VAL A 42 5.93 19.18 -6.67
CA VAL A 42 5.48 20.40 -7.35
C VAL A 42 6.70 21.15 -7.89
N THR A 43 6.82 21.20 -9.21
CA THR A 43 7.88 21.91 -9.94
C THR A 43 7.35 23.23 -10.48
N LYS A 44 7.93 24.36 -10.03
CA LYS A 44 7.59 25.69 -10.51
C LYS A 44 8.34 25.98 -11.81
N THR A 45 7.65 26.48 -12.83
CA THR A 45 8.29 27.00 -14.05
C THR A 45 8.66 28.47 -13.90
N GLU A 46 9.37 29.04 -14.87
CA GLU A 46 9.67 30.48 -14.93
C GLU A 46 8.51 31.33 -15.49
N PHE A 47 7.45 30.69 -15.99
CA PHE A 47 6.33 31.37 -16.66
C PHE A 47 5.21 31.71 -15.68
N PHE A 48 4.55 32.87 -15.89
CA PHE A 48 3.34 33.24 -15.17
C PHE A 48 2.23 33.61 -16.14
N ASN A 49 1.00 33.15 -15.89
CA ASN A 49 -0.19 33.57 -16.63
C ASN A 49 -0.06 33.38 -18.17
N HIS A 50 0.68 32.35 -18.58
CA HIS A 50 0.96 32.09 -20.00
C HIS A 50 -0.07 31.12 -20.60
N THR A 51 -0.54 31.40 -21.82
CA THR A 51 -1.62 30.64 -22.47
C THR A 51 -1.25 29.18 -22.77
N HIS A 52 0.01 28.90 -23.13
CA HIS A 52 0.44 27.59 -23.65
C HIS A 52 1.51 26.88 -22.82
N VAL A 53 2.03 27.55 -21.78
CA VAL A 53 3.13 27.00 -20.98
C VAL A 53 2.66 27.00 -19.53
N PRO A 54 2.74 25.86 -18.84
CA PRO A 54 2.26 25.74 -17.47
C PRO A 54 3.08 26.62 -16.53
N ASP A 55 2.40 27.14 -15.52
CA ASP A 55 3.02 27.79 -14.38
C ASP A 55 3.71 26.76 -13.49
N MET A 56 3.10 25.59 -13.31
CA MET A 56 3.61 24.55 -12.42
C MET A 56 3.32 23.16 -12.98
N VAL A 57 4.16 22.20 -12.65
CA VAL A 57 3.98 20.79 -13.01
C VAL A 57 3.88 19.97 -11.74
N LEU A 58 2.84 19.14 -11.66
CA LEU A 58 2.61 18.20 -10.57
C LEU A 58 2.95 16.78 -11.05
N GLU A 59 3.80 16.10 -10.29
CA GLU A 59 4.27 14.74 -10.58
C GLU A 59 4.21 13.87 -9.32
N TRP A 60 4.11 12.55 -9.51
CA TRP A 60 4.02 11.59 -8.41
C TRP A 60 5.11 10.53 -8.51
N PRO A 61 6.33 10.80 -8.02
CA PRO A 61 7.46 9.89 -8.19
C PRO A 61 7.23 8.48 -7.62
N GLY A 62 6.51 8.38 -6.50
CA GLY A 62 6.15 7.09 -5.88
C GLY A 62 5.05 6.32 -6.63
N ARG A 63 4.44 6.91 -7.66
CA ARG A 63 3.30 6.36 -8.41
C ARG A 63 3.49 6.59 -9.92
N PRO A 64 4.40 5.83 -10.56
CA PRO A 64 4.80 6.08 -11.96
C PRO A 64 3.68 5.93 -12.99
N ARG A 65 2.54 5.32 -12.62
CA ARG A 65 1.35 5.22 -13.48
C ARG A 65 0.41 6.43 -13.38
N THR A 66 0.58 7.27 -12.37
CA THR A 66 -0.20 8.50 -12.23
C THR A 66 0.36 9.54 -13.21
N PRO A 67 -0.43 10.03 -14.16
CA PRO A 67 0.06 10.97 -15.16
C PRO A 67 0.30 12.34 -14.55
N ARG A 68 1.34 13.02 -15.03
CA ARG A 68 1.63 14.42 -14.66
C ARG A 68 0.42 15.34 -14.93
N ARG A 69 0.31 16.38 -14.12
CA ARG A 69 -0.69 17.45 -14.30
C ARG A 69 0.02 18.78 -14.52
N PHE A 70 -0.52 19.56 -15.45
CA PHE A 70 -0.02 20.88 -15.78
C PHE A 70 -0.96 21.94 -15.20
N ILE A 71 -0.41 22.79 -14.34
CA ILE A 71 -1.16 23.81 -13.61
C ILE A 71 -0.93 25.17 -14.28
N TYR A 72 -2.02 25.84 -14.61
CA TYR A 72 -2.06 27.14 -15.24
C TYR A 72 -2.74 28.12 -14.29
N LEU A 73 -2.03 29.17 -13.89
CA LEU A 73 -2.55 30.23 -13.03
C LEU A 73 -3.13 31.33 -13.91
N ARG A 74 -4.32 31.83 -13.58
CA ARG A 74 -4.97 32.93 -14.31
C ARG A 74 -5.43 34.02 -13.38
N THR A 75 -5.14 35.26 -13.76
CA THR A 75 -5.58 36.46 -13.03
C THR A 75 -7.04 36.81 -13.34
N THR A 76 -7.54 36.45 -14.52
CA THR A 76 -8.97 36.58 -14.85
C THR A 76 -9.79 35.62 -14.00
N SER A 77 -10.98 36.08 -13.62
CA SER A 77 -11.99 35.28 -12.91
C SER A 77 -13.25 35.09 -13.77
N ASP A 78 -13.24 35.54 -15.02
CA ASP A 78 -14.33 35.33 -15.97
C ASP A 78 -14.33 33.86 -16.43
N GLN A 79 -15.38 33.13 -16.04
CA GLN A 79 -15.48 31.71 -16.32
C GLN A 79 -15.45 31.41 -17.83
N ARG A 80 -16.02 32.26 -18.69
CA ARG A 80 -16.05 32.02 -20.14
C ARG A 80 -14.68 32.13 -20.77
N GLU A 81 -13.90 33.14 -20.36
CA GLU A 81 -12.52 33.29 -20.81
C GLU A 81 -11.66 32.09 -20.38
N LEU A 82 -11.84 31.63 -19.13
CA LEU A 82 -11.12 30.48 -18.58
C LEU A 82 -11.49 29.17 -19.29
N GLU A 83 -12.76 28.98 -19.63
CA GLU A 83 -13.24 27.82 -20.40
C GLU A 83 -12.69 27.83 -21.83
N ASP A 84 -12.67 28.99 -22.49
CA ASP A 84 -12.09 29.15 -23.82
C ASP A 84 -10.58 28.87 -23.82
N ASP A 85 -9.87 29.33 -22.79
CA ASP A 85 -8.45 29.01 -22.57
C ASP A 85 -8.24 27.50 -22.39
N LEU A 86 -9.09 26.86 -21.58
CA LEU A 86 -9.00 25.42 -21.30
C LEU A 86 -9.21 24.57 -22.56
N GLN A 87 -10.05 25.03 -23.50
CA GLN A 87 -10.27 24.35 -24.78
C GLN A 87 -9.05 24.41 -25.72
N ARG A 88 -8.18 25.43 -25.57
CA ARG A 88 -6.96 25.59 -26.37
C ARG A 88 -5.80 24.74 -25.87
N LEU A 89 -5.86 24.30 -24.61
CA LEU A 89 -4.81 23.48 -24.00
C LEU A 89 -4.89 22.02 -24.48
N PRO A 90 -3.74 21.33 -24.69
CA PRO A 90 -3.74 19.93 -25.07
C PRO A 90 -4.40 19.05 -24.01
N ARG A 91 -5.40 18.25 -24.38
CA ARG A 91 -6.09 17.34 -23.44
C ARG A 91 -5.19 16.25 -22.88
N ALA A 92 -4.20 15.80 -23.66
CA ALA A 92 -3.21 14.82 -23.22
C ALA A 92 -2.40 15.31 -22.00
N ASP A 93 -2.27 16.62 -21.85
CA ASP A 93 -1.58 17.29 -20.76
C ASP A 93 -2.48 17.48 -19.53
N ARG A 94 -3.75 17.04 -19.58
CA ARG A 94 -4.60 16.93 -18.39
C ARG A 94 -4.63 18.24 -17.56
N PRO A 95 -4.88 19.40 -18.19
CA PRO A 95 -4.61 20.71 -17.60
C PRO A 95 -5.50 21.02 -16.40
N VAL A 96 -4.93 21.67 -15.41
CA VAL A 96 -5.61 22.26 -14.25
C VAL A 96 -5.45 23.77 -14.34
N LEU A 97 -6.56 24.49 -14.44
CA LEU A 97 -6.57 25.92 -14.58
C LEU A 97 -7.12 26.53 -13.29
N LEU A 98 -6.30 27.31 -12.60
CA LEU A 98 -6.61 27.92 -11.31
C LEU A 98 -6.79 29.43 -11.48
N ALA A 99 -8.03 29.89 -11.34
CA ALA A 99 -8.34 31.30 -11.22
C ALA A 99 -7.86 31.81 -9.86
N LEU A 100 -7.11 32.92 -9.87
CA LEU A 100 -6.57 33.56 -8.66
C LEU A 100 -7.63 34.37 -7.89
N GLY A 101 -8.82 34.57 -8.48
CA GLY A 101 -10.01 35.13 -7.84
C GLY A 101 -11.20 34.18 -7.88
N GLN A 102 -12.32 34.60 -7.30
CA GLN A 102 -13.56 33.82 -7.27
C GLN A 102 -14.20 33.76 -8.66
N LEU A 103 -14.57 32.56 -9.12
CA LEU A 103 -15.21 32.39 -10.42
C LEU A 103 -16.48 33.26 -10.51
N SER A 104 -16.46 34.20 -11.44
CA SER A 104 -17.60 35.04 -11.73
C SER A 104 -18.58 34.24 -12.55
N SER A 105 -19.48 33.53 -11.87
CA SER A 105 -20.55 32.81 -12.56
C SER A 105 -21.43 33.82 -13.30
N THR A 106 -21.33 33.87 -14.63
CA THR A 106 -22.45 34.36 -15.44
C THR A 106 -23.60 33.37 -15.25
N ARG A 107 -24.38 33.54 -14.17
CA ARG A 107 -25.63 32.82 -13.92
C ARG A 107 -26.63 33.13 -15.04
N GLN A 108 -26.45 32.54 -16.21
CA GLN A 108 -27.60 32.17 -17.02
C GLN A 108 -28.18 30.90 -16.41
N ARG A 109 -29.34 31.05 -15.76
CA ARG A 109 -30.25 29.96 -15.40
C ARG A 109 -30.72 29.24 -16.67
N GLY A 110 -29.85 28.42 -17.21
CA GLY A 110 -30.08 27.57 -18.36
C GLY A 110 -28.87 26.67 -18.42
N GLY A 111 -29.02 25.43 -17.96
CA GLY A 111 -27.92 24.49 -17.82
C GLY A 111 -27.09 24.45 -19.09
N LEU A 112 -25.91 25.05 -19.04
CA LEU A 112 -24.88 24.71 -19.99
C LEU A 112 -24.61 23.22 -19.78
N PRO A 113 -24.80 22.37 -20.80
CA PRO A 113 -24.41 20.97 -20.66
C PRO A 113 -22.93 20.92 -20.27
N PRO A 114 -22.50 19.93 -19.46
CA PRO A 114 -21.10 19.73 -19.18
C PRO A 114 -20.32 19.77 -20.50
N LEU A 115 -19.27 20.59 -20.55
CA LEU A 115 -18.45 20.81 -21.75
C LEU A 115 -18.22 19.49 -22.49
N PRO A 116 -18.71 19.33 -23.73
CA PRO A 116 -18.43 18.17 -24.55
C PRO A 116 -16.94 18.21 -24.92
N GLY A 117 -16.09 17.60 -24.09
CA GLY A 117 -14.64 17.60 -24.28
C GLY A 117 -13.79 17.79 -23.03
N SER A 118 -14.37 18.10 -21.85
CA SER A 118 -13.63 18.28 -20.58
C SER A 118 -13.28 16.96 -19.88
N SER A 119 -13.11 15.85 -20.62
CA SER A 119 -12.95 14.53 -20.02
C SER A 119 -11.77 14.40 -19.06
N THR A 120 -10.80 15.32 -19.12
CA THR A 120 -9.57 15.30 -18.32
C THR A 120 -9.10 16.66 -17.81
N SER A 121 -9.83 17.75 -18.07
CA SER A 121 -9.41 19.11 -17.72
C SER A 121 -10.20 19.64 -16.53
N LEU A 122 -9.53 20.39 -15.64
CA LEU A 122 -10.11 20.90 -14.39
C LEU A 122 -9.99 22.43 -14.30
N LEU A 123 -11.08 23.10 -13.96
CA LEU A 123 -11.13 24.53 -13.62
C LEU A 123 -11.43 24.69 -12.13
N LEU A 124 -10.60 25.44 -11.43
CA LEU A 124 -10.68 25.72 -9.99
C LEU A 124 -10.55 27.22 -9.73
N ASP A 125 -11.12 27.71 -8.64
CA ASP A 125 -10.72 28.99 -8.03
C ASP A 125 -9.94 28.78 -6.73
N THR A 126 -9.36 29.87 -6.22
CA THR A 126 -8.68 29.90 -4.92
C THR A 126 -9.59 29.49 -3.77
N SER A 127 -10.90 29.71 -3.92
CA SER A 127 -11.90 29.39 -2.93
C SER A 127 -12.14 27.88 -2.82
N ALA A 128 -12.24 27.18 -3.95
CA ALA A 128 -12.28 25.74 -4.10
C ALA A 128 -10.96 25.10 -3.66
N LEU A 129 -9.82 25.67 -4.03
CA LEU A 129 -8.51 25.19 -3.59
C LEU A 129 -8.40 25.18 -2.06
N GLY A 130 -8.88 26.23 -1.39
CA GLY A 130 -8.93 26.26 0.06
C GLY A 130 -9.94 25.30 0.68
N ALA A 131 -11.06 25.00 0.01
CA ALA A 131 -12.04 24.02 0.47
C ALA A 131 -11.56 22.57 0.32
N LEU A 132 -10.74 22.29 -0.69
CA LEU A 132 -10.03 21.00 -0.85
C LEU A 132 -8.84 20.86 0.12
N GLN A 133 -8.54 21.86 0.94
CA GLN A 133 -7.51 21.69 1.94
C GLN A 133 -8.10 20.93 3.15
N PRO A 134 -7.51 19.78 3.53
CA PRO A 134 -7.94 19.07 4.72
C PRO A 134 -7.71 19.91 5.98
N ALA A 135 -8.61 19.77 6.95
CA ALA A 135 -8.59 20.54 8.19
C ALA A 135 -7.48 20.09 9.16
N ASP A 136 -7.18 18.78 9.17
CA ASP A 136 -6.15 18.16 9.98
C ASP A 136 -5.05 17.55 9.08
N ASP A 137 -3.83 17.46 9.60
CA ASP A 137 -2.71 16.76 8.94
C ASP A 137 -2.83 15.23 9.03
N SER A 138 -3.92 14.71 9.63
CA SER A 138 -4.17 13.28 9.80
C SER A 138 -4.75 12.64 8.53
N PRO A 139 -4.35 11.39 8.21
CA PRO A 139 -4.92 10.67 7.08
C PRO A 139 -6.42 10.41 7.27
N GLY A 140 -7.22 10.73 6.25
CA GLY A 140 -8.66 10.52 6.27
C GLY A 140 -9.32 10.60 4.90
N ILE A 141 -10.61 10.31 4.83
CA ILE A 141 -11.38 10.36 3.57
C ILE A 141 -11.30 11.76 2.90
N PRO A 142 -11.43 12.89 3.61
CA PRO A 142 -11.28 14.22 2.99
C PRO A 142 -9.93 14.43 2.30
N GLN A 143 -8.83 14.00 2.93
CA GLN A 143 -7.49 14.06 2.34
C GLN A 143 -7.42 13.19 1.08
N LEU A 144 -7.98 11.98 1.12
CA LEU A 144 -8.03 11.06 0.00
C LEU A 144 -8.80 11.65 -1.21
N VAL A 145 -9.95 12.28 -0.95
CA VAL A 145 -10.75 12.94 -2.00
C VAL A 145 -9.97 14.11 -2.59
N SER A 146 -9.34 14.94 -1.76
CA SER A 146 -8.55 16.10 -2.17
C SER A 146 -7.37 15.70 -3.08
N ARG A 147 -6.64 14.65 -2.69
CA ARG A 147 -5.61 14.00 -3.51
C ARG A 147 -6.15 13.49 -4.83
N SER A 148 -7.29 12.81 -4.81
CA SER A 148 -7.93 12.26 -6.00
C SER A 148 -8.40 13.35 -6.97
N VAL A 149 -8.82 14.52 -6.46
CA VAL A 149 -9.13 15.70 -7.28
C VAL A 149 -7.87 16.23 -7.97
N LEU A 150 -6.71 16.26 -7.31
CA LEU A 150 -5.45 16.66 -7.96
C LEU A 150 -5.03 15.68 -9.05
N GLU A 151 -5.14 14.38 -8.79
CA GLU A 151 -4.78 13.35 -9.77
C GLU A 151 -5.71 13.31 -10.97
N GLY A 152 -7.00 13.56 -10.71
CA GLY A 152 -8.10 13.03 -11.51
C GLY A 152 -9.26 13.96 -11.75
N GLY A 153 -9.29 15.14 -11.11
CA GLY A 153 -10.42 16.05 -11.21
C GLY A 153 -10.67 16.52 -12.64
N ARG A 154 -11.93 16.76 -12.95
CA ARG A 154 -12.38 17.35 -14.22
C ARG A 154 -13.59 18.25 -14.03
N GLY A 155 -13.89 19.06 -15.03
CA GLY A 155 -15.01 20.00 -14.98
C GLY A 155 -14.65 21.28 -14.23
N THR A 156 -15.65 21.93 -13.67
CA THR A 156 -15.51 23.20 -12.95
C THR A 156 -15.87 22.99 -11.49
N LEU A 157 -14.98 23.39 -10.59
CA LEU A 157 -15.17 23.34 -9.14
C LEU A 157 -14.98 24.74 -8.56
N ASP A 158 -16.09 25.32 -8.11
CA ASP A 158 -16.10 26.49 -7.22
C ASP A 158 -16.21 26.01 -5.75
N ARG A 159 -16.20 26.94 -4.79
CA ARG A 159 -16.29 26.58 -3.36
C ARG A 159 -17.57 25.78 -3.03
N PRO A 160 -18.80 26.24 -3.36
CA PRO A 160 -20.01 25.47 -3.05
C PRO A 160 -20.01 24.06 -3.66
N ALA A 161 -19.64 23.93 -4.94
CA ALA A 161 -19.60 22.61 -5.59
C ALA A 161 -18.53 21.70 -4.96
N THR A 162 -17.40 22.27 -4.53
CA THR A 162 -16.34 21.53 -3.85
C THR A 162 -16.79 21.03 -2.48
N GLU A 163 -17.42 21.87 -1.67
CA GLU A 163 -17.92 21.50 -0.34
C GLU A 163 -19.03 20.45 -0.44
N GLU A 164 -19.96 20.61 -1.38
CA GLU A 164 -21.00 19.62 -1.67
C GLU A 164 -20.41 18.28 -2.12
N PHE A 165 -19.43 18.31 -3.02
CA PHE A 165 -18.73 17.12 -3.49
C PHE A 165 -18.01 16.39 -2.35
N LEU A 166 -17.23 17.11 -1.54
CA LEU A 166 -16.52 16.53 -0.39
C LEU A 166 -17.49 15.90 0.60
N ASN A 167 -18.55 16.60 0.98
CA ASN A 167 -19.57 16.10 1.91
C ASN A 167 -20.26 14.85 1.35
N THR A 168 -20.61 14.85 0.07
CA THR A 168 -21.27 13.71 -0.59
C THR A 168 -20.37 12.47 -0.55
N VAL A 169 -19.08 12.60 -0.86
CA VAL A 169 -18.16 11.47 -0.88
C VAL A 169 -17.84 10.97 0.53
N VAL A 170 -17.66 11.87 1.50
CA VAL A 170 -17.45 11.48 2.92
C VAL A 170 -18.67 10.74 3.46
N GLN A 171 -19.87 11.29 3.28
CA GLN A 171 -21.11 10.61 3.68
C GLN A 171 -21.29 9.27 2.96
N GLY A 172 -20.96 9.21 1.66
CA GLY A 172 -21.02 7.98 0.90
C GLY A 172 -20.05 6.91 1.37
N ALA A 173 -18.86 7.27 1.86
CA ALA A 173 -17.90 6.33 2.42
C ALA A 173 -18.39 5.73 3.74
N GLU A 174 -18.93 6.55 4.64
CA GLU A 174 -19.55 6.09 5.88
C GLU A 174 -20.79 5.23 5.60
N ALA A 175 -21.64 5.67 4.68
CA ALA A 175 -22.79 4.91 4.20
C ALA A 175 -22.38 3.57 3.58
N ALA A 176 -21.24 3.52 2.86
CA ALA A 176 -20.74 2.27 2.30
C ALA A 176 -20.41 1.28 3.41
N ARG A 177 -19.69 1.72 4.46
CA ARG A 177 -19.40 0.89 5.64
C ARG A 177 -20.66 0.42 6.35
N ALA A 178 -21.70 1.25 6.39
CA ALA A 178 -23.00 0.89 6.98
C ALA A 178 -23.89 0.03 6.07
N GLY A 179 -23.55 -0.16 4.79
CA GLY A 179 -24.39 -0.88 3.82
C GLY A 179 -25.60 -0.08 3.31
N GLU A 180 -25.54 1.25 3.38
CA GLU A 180 -26.61 2.15 2.94
C GLU A 180 -26.51 2.47 1.44
N ARG A 181 -27.47 1.99 0.65
CA ARG A 181 -27.38 2.04 -0.82
C ARG A 181 -27.46 3.44 -1.42
N VAL A 182 -28.36 4.30 -0.93
CA VAL A 182 -28.64 5.60 -1.58
C VAL A 182 -27.45 6.55 -1.45
N PRO A 183 -26.93 6.85 -0.24
CA PRO A 183 -25.81 7.79 -0.13
C PRO A 183 -24.51 7.24 -0.75
N THR A 184 -24.31 5.92 -0.72
CA THR A 184 -23.19 5.27 -1.43
C THR A 184 -23.28 5.49 -2.94
N ARG A 185 -24.49 5.36 -3.51
CA ARG A 185 -24.73 5.61 -4.94
C ARG A 185 -24.48 7.07 -5.29
N ASP A 186 -24.98 8.00 -4.49
CA ASP A 186 -24.83 9.43 -4.72
C ASP A 186 -23.34 9.82 -4.75
N ALA A 187 -22.53 9.23 -3.88
CA ALA A 187 -21.07 9.40 -3.91
C ALA A 187 -20.41 8.82 -5.18
N VAL A 188 -20.80 7.63 -5.63
CA VAL A 188 -20.30 7.04 -6.87
C VAL A 188 -20.65 7.91 -8.09
N ASP A 189 -21.88 8.41 -8.14
CA ASP A 189 -22.36 9.27 -9.22
C ASP A 189 -21.60 10.62 -9.20
N ALA A 190 -21.36 11.19 -8.02
CA ALA A 190 -20.55 12.39 -7.84
C ALA A 190 -19.08 12.20 -8.28
N LEU A 191 -18.45 11.09 -7.89
CA LEU A 191 -17.09 10.72 -8.33
C LEU A 191 -17.02 10.59 -9.85
N THR A 192 -18.01 9.90 -10.45
CA THR A 192 -18.08 9.71 -11.90
C THR A 192 -18.26 11.04 -12.63
N ALA A 193 -19.02 11.98 -12.06
CA ALA A 193 -19.24 13.30 -12.63
C ALA A 193 -17.96 14.16 -12.60
N GLN A 194 -17.26 14.20 -11.46
CA GLN A 194 -16.17 15.17 -11.20
C GLN A 194 -14.76 14.61 -11.39
N MET A 195 -14.59 13.33 -11.71
CA MET A 195 -13.28 12.73 -11.93
C MET A 195 -13.16 12.05 -13.29
N THR A 196 -11.92 11.92 -13.78
CA THR A 196 -11.57 11.04 -14.90
C THR A 196 -11.93 9.60 -14.57
N THR A 197 -12.28 8.80 -15.58
CA THR A 197 -12.68 7.39 -15.43
C THR A 197 -11.70 6.59 -14.57
N ASP A 198 -10.39 6.70 -14.82
CA ASP A 198 -9.37 5.96 -14.07
C ASP A 198 -9.40 6.27 -12.56
N VAL A 199 -9.70 7.52 -12.16
CA VAL A 199 -9.72 7.92 -10.75
C VAL A 199 -11.07 7.62 -10.11
N ALA A 200 -12.17 7.81 -10.84
CA ALA A 200 -13.51 7.45 -10.40
C ALA A 200 -13.63 5.94 -10.14
N ASP A 201 -13.07 5.11 -11.03
CA ASP A 201 -13.06 3.65 -10.88
C ASP A 201 -12.26 3.22 -9.64
N ARG A 202 -11.09 3.82 -9.40
CA ARG A 202 -10.26 3.55 -8.21
C ARG A 202 -10.96 3.95 -6.90
N MET A 203 -11.62 5.11 -6.88
CA MET A 203 -12.39 5.57 -5.71
C MET A 203 -13.65 4.71 -5.50
N SER A 204 -14.29 4.26 -6.58
CA SER A 204 -15.43 3.34 -6.50
C SER A 204 -15.01 1.96 -6.00
N ALA A 205 -13.83 1.46 -6.39
CA ALA A 205 -13.26 0.23 -5.83
C ALA A 205 -12.96 0.37 -4.33
N PHE A 206 -12.46 1.54 -3.90
CA PHE A 206 -12.30 1.86 -2.47
C PHE A 206 -13.65 1.84 -1.73
N LEU A 207 -14.70 2.49 -2.24
CA LEU A 207 -16.04 2.43 -1.66
C LEU A 207 -16.61 1.00 -1.65
N ALA A 208 -16.33 0.20 -2.68
CA ALA A 208 -16.72 -1.20 -2.74
C ALA A 208 -16.01 -2.05 -1.67
N ALA A 209 -14.75 -1.77 -1.37
CA ALA A 209 -14.03 -2.40 -0.26
C ALA A 209 -14.63 -2.03 1.09
N LEU A 210 -14.98 -0.76 1.29
CA LEU A 210 -15.70 -0.32 2.49
C LEU A 210 -17.06 -1.02 2.61
N TRP A 211 -17.79 -1.17 1.51
CA TRP A 211 -19.07 -1.88 1.42
C TRP A 211 -18.97 -3.36 1.79
N GLN A 212 -18.01 -4.07 1.18
CA GLN A 212 -17.77 -5.49 1.49
C GLN A 212 -17.25 -5.66 2.91
N GLY A 213 -16.32 -4.80 3.33
CA GLY A 213 -15.78 -4.79 4.68
C GLY A 213 -16.85 -4.50 5.73
N GLY A 214 -17.81 -3.64 5.45
CA GLY A 214 -19.00 -3.37 6.28
C GLY A 214 -19.96 -4.55 6.43
N GLY A 215 -19.88 -5.53 5.51
CA GLY A 215 -20.61 -6.80 5.60
C GLY A 215 -21.65 -7.01 4.52
N SER A 216 -21.82 -6.02 3.66
CA SER A 216 -22.69 -6.12 2.49
C SER A 216 -22.00 -6.90 1.38
N THR A 217 -22.77 -7.49 0.46
CA THR A 217 -22.21 -8.23 -0.67
C THR A 217 -21.91 -7.30 -1.83
N LEU A 218 -20.80 -7.52 -2.56
CA LEU A 218 -20.47 -6.73 -3.77
C LEU A 218 -21.54 -6.82 -4.86
N ALA A 219 -22.29 -7.93 -4.91
CA ALA A 219 -23.42 -8.07 -5.83
C ALA A 219 -24.51 -7.01 -5.59
N SER A 220 -24.59 -6.46 -4.39
CA SER A 220 -25.55 -5.41 -4.01
C SER A 220 -24.95 -4.00 -4.00
N PHE A 221 -23.68 -3.84 -4.37
CA PHE A 221 -23.01 -2.56 -4.43
C PHE A 221 -23.66 -1.65 -5.50
N PRO A 222 -24.02 -0.40 -5.17
CA PRO A 222 -24.84 0.44 -6.04
C PRO A 222 -24.02 1.19 -7.10
N ALA A 223 -23.17 0.48 -7.84
CA ALA A 223 -22.33 1.04 -8.91
C ALA A 223 -22.22 0.07 -10.10
N PRO A 224 -21.83 0.56 -11.30
CA PRO A 224 -21.46 -0.32 -12.40
C PRO A 224 -20.34 -1.29 -11.98
N GLN A 225 -20.50 -2.60 -12.23
CA GLN A 225 -19.57 -3.63 -11.74
C GLN A 225 -18.17 -3.65 -12.39
N ARG A 226 -17.76 -2.60 -13.13
CA ARG A 226 -16.42 -2.55 -13.71
C ARG A 226 -15.40 -2.39 -12.59
N GLY A 227 -14.52 -3.37 -12.41
CA GLY A 227 -13.44 -3.31 -11.40
C GLY A 227 -13.86 -3.53 -9.95
N VAL A 228 -15.15 -3.74 -9.65
CA VAL A 228 -15.70 -3.80 -8.28
C VAL A 228 -15.29 -5.09 -7.51
N GLY A 229 -14.76 -6.10 -8.21
CA GLY A 229 -14.41 -7.40 -7.62
C GLY A 229 -12.95 -7.59 -7.19
N HIS A 230 -12.06 -6.64 -7.49
CA HIS A 230 -10.63 -6.75 -7.16
C HIS A 230 -10.08 -5.38 -6.80
N LEU A 231 -9.39 -5.30 -5.67
CA LEU A 231 -8.68 -4.07 -5.31
C LEU A 231 -7.38 -4.01 -6.09
N ASP A 232 -7.25 -3.00 -6.96
CA ASP A 232 -6.00 -2.69 -7.62
C ASP A 232 -4.99 -2.07 -6.64
N GLU A 233 -3.76 -1.83 -7.11
CA GLU A 233 -2.68 -1.33 -6.26
C GLU A 233 -3.00 0.02 -5.60
N THR A 234 -3.73 0.90 -6.30
CA THR A 234 -4.02 2.25 -5.82
C THR A 234 -5.20 2.25 -4.86
N ALA A 235 -6.27 1.52 -5.17
CA ALA A 235 -7.41 1.39 -4.28
C ALA A 235 -7.01 0.70 -2.96
N LEU A 236 -6.09 -0.27 -3.02
CA LEU A 236 -5.48 -0.86 -1.83
C LEU A 236 -4.65 0.17 -1.06
N MET A 237 -3.83 0.98 -1.73
CA MET A 237 -3.07 2.06 -1.09
C MET A 237 -4.00 3.02 -0.34
N TYR A 238 -5.12 3.43 -0.96
CA TYR A 238 -6.11 4.30 -0.33
C TYR A 238 -6.70 3.71 0.94
N LEU A 239 -6.98 2.41 0.93
CA LEU A 239 -7.45 1.71 2.13
C LEU A 239 -6.37 1.58 3.21
N LEU A 240 -5.12 1.35 2.81
CA LEU A 240 -4.01 1.22 3.76
C LEU A 240 -3.57 2.55 4.37
N GLU A 241 -3.78 3.66 3.66
CA GLU A 241 -3.46 5.03 4.10
C GLU A 241 -4.66 5.75 4.72
N SER A 242 -5.85 5.16 4.78
CA SER A 242 -6.99 5.76 5.48
C SER A 242 -6.82 5.70 6.99
N GLU A 243 -7.80 6.25 7.73
CA GLU A 243 -7.91 6.06 9.17
C GLU A 243 -7.83 4.57 9.56
N ASP A 244 -7.27 4.30 10.73
CA ASP A 244 -7.05 2.94 11.23
C ASP A 244 -8.38 2.21 11.44
N ILE A 245 -8.50 1.03 10.84
CA ILE A 245 -9.65 0.16 10.89
C ILE A 245 -9.30 -1.05 11.76
N THR A 246 -9.79 -1.07 13.00
CA THR A 246 -9.46 -2.13 13.96
C THR A 246 -10.36 -3.36 13.87
N ASP A 247 -11.45 -3.29 13.10
CA ASP A 247 -12.42 -4.38 12.95
C ASP A 247 -11.82 -5.58 12.18
N THR A 248 -11.62 -6.70 12.89
CA THR A 248 -11.14 -7.95 12.31
C THR A 248 -12.09 -8.53 11.26
N ALA A 249 -13.41 -8.40 11.47
CA ALA A 249 -14.40 -8.95 10.53
C ALA A 249 -14.36 -8.18 9.19
N PHE A 250 -14.11 -6.87 9.24
CA PHE A 250 -13.85 -6.06 8.07
C PHE A 250 -12.66 -6.62 7.26
N TRP A 251 -11.51 -6.82 7.89
CA TRP A 251 -10.31 -7.31 7.21
C TRP A 251 -10.47 -8.74 6.68
N ASN A 252 -11.18 -9.62 7.38
CA ASN A 252 -11.45 -10.98 6.91
C ASN A 252 -12.28 -11.01 5.60
N ARG A 253 -13.15 -10.02 5.41
CA ARG A 253 -13.92 -9.86 4.16
C ARG A 253 -13.07 -9.24 3.07
N VAL A 254 -12.32 -8.19 3.39
CA VAL A 254 -11.51 -7.43 2.42
C VAL A 254 -10.32 -8.22 1.89
N VAL A 255 -9.66 -9.01 2.73
CA VAL A 255 -8.47 -9.80 2.33
C VAL A 255 -8.76 -10.76 1.17
N ARG A 256 -10.02 -11.19 1.00
CA ARG A 256 -10.47 -12.06 -0.11
C ARG A 256 -10.54 -11.32 -1.45
N MET A 257 -10.53 -9.99 -1.45
CA MET A 257 -10.51 -9.13 -2.64
C MET A 257 -9.08 -8.78 -3.07
N ILE A 258 -8.07 -9.20 -2.29
CA ILE A 258 -6.67 -8.79 -2.45
C ILE A 258 -5.80 -10.04 -2.58
N SER A 259 -4.72 -9.91 -3.33
CA SER A 259 -3.69 -10.95 -3.45
C SER A 259 -2.34 -10.41 -2.98
N LEU A 260 -1.47 -11.29 -2.49
CA LEU A 260 -0.09 -10.91 -2.15
C LEU A 260 0.63 -10.19 -3.30
N PRO A 261 0.54 -10.63 -4.58
CA PRO A 261 1.11 -9.88 -5.70
C PRO A 261 0.61 -8.43 -5.82
N THR A 262 -0.67 -8.17 -5.52
CA THR A 262 -1.22 -6.80 -5.48
C THR A 262 -0.51 -6.00 -4.38
N LEU A 263 -0.47 -6.53 -3.15
CA LEU A 263 0.16 -5.86 -2.01
C LEU A 263 1.63 -5.53 -2.28
N LEU A 264 2.39 -6.46 -2.85
CA LEU A 264 3.82 -6.25 -3.17
C LEU A 264 4.04 -5.11 -4.17
N ARG A 265 3.06 -4.81 -5.03
CA ARG A 265 3.13 -3.69 -5.98
C ARG A 265 2.55 -2.39 -5.42
N THR A 266 1.88 -2.45 -4.28
CA THR A 266 1.33 -1.27 -3.60
C THR A 266 2.41 -0.58 -2.77
N PRO A 267 2.63 0.73 -2.98
CA PRO A 267 3.57 1.51 -2.18
C PRO A 267 2.93 1.84 -0.81
N ALA A 268 2.93 0.88 0.12
CA ALA A 268 2.43 1.08 1.49
C ALA A 268 3.50 0.74 2.52
N ALA A 269 4.08 1.76 3.15
CA ALA A 269 5.14 1.59 4.15
C ALA A 269 4.56 1.57 5.57
N GLY A 270 4.31 0.38 6.10
CA GLY A 270 4.17 0.17 7.54
C GLY A 270 2.98 0.84 8.22
N THR A 271 1.86 1.07 7.51
CA THR A 271 0.66 1.68 8.10
C THR A 271 0.02 0.77 9.15
N GLY A 272 -0.83 1.34 10.03
CA GLY A 272 -1.59 0.57 11.03
C GLY A 272 -2.52 -0.45 10.35
N ASN A 273 -3.26 -0.01 9.33
CA ASN A 273 -4.07 -0.85 8.45
C ASN A 273 -3.30 -2.01 7.79
N LEU A 274 -2.02 -1.85 7.45
CA LEU A 274 -1.20 -2.97 6.96
C LEU A 274 -1.02 -4.03 8.06
N GLN A 275 -0.86 -3.63 9.31
CA GLN A 275 -0.74 -4.59 10.42
C GLN A 275 -2.04 -5.37 10.61
N TYR A 276 -3.19 -4.70 10.56
CA TYR A 276 -4.49 -5.36 10.69
C TYR A 276 -4.79 -6.29 9.51
N LEU A 277 -4.51 -5.87 8.28
CA LEU A 277 -4.65 -6.71 7.08
C LEU A 277 -3.81 -7.98 7.19
N MET A 278 -2.55 -7.86 7.61
CA MET A 278 -1.63 -8.99 7.66
C MET A 278 -2.06 -10.08 8.65
N ARG A 279 -2.80 -9.74 9.72
CA ARG A 279 -3.36 -10.72 10.67
C ARG A 279 -4.24 -11.75 9.98
N GLU A 280 -5.08 -11.29 9.04
CA GLU A 280 -5.97 -12.16 8.28
C GLU A 280 -5.28 -12.74 7.03
N ALA A 281 -4.43 -11.95 6.39
CA ALA A 281 -3.80 -12.32 5.13
C ALA A 281 -2.77 -13.44 5.25
N ILE A 282 -2.09 -13.54 6.40
CA ILE A 282 -1.01 -14.52 6.60
C ILE A 282 -1.47 -15.98 6.43
N ARG A 283 -2.74 -16.25 6.75
CA ARG A 283 -3.34 -17.60 6.69
C ARG A 283 -3.92 -17.94 5.32
N LEU A 284 -4.21 -16.91 4.52
CA LEU A 284 -4.93 -17.06 3.25
C LEU A 284 -3.99 -16.98 2.06
N TRP A 285 -2.95 -16.16 2.16
CA TRP A 285 -2.04 -15.95 1.05
C TRP A 285 -0.97 -17.02 0.99
N THR A 286 -0.53 -17.26 -0.23
CA THR A 286 0.54 -18.19 -0.54
C THR A 286 1.73 -17.45 -1.13
N SER A 287 2.91 -17.98 -0.88
CA SER A 287 4.16 -17.48 -1.44
C SER A 287 5.09 -18.62 -1.81
N ARG A 288 6.24 -18.29 -2.40
CA ARG A 288 7.22 -19.26 -2.89
C ARG A 288 8.52 -19.21 -2.10
N VAL A 289 8.99 -18.01 -1.77
CA VAL A 289 10.33 -17.81 -1.23
C VAL A 289 10.29 -16.85 -0.05
N CYS A 290 11.07 -17.19 0.96
CA CYS A 290 11.32 -16.41 2.16
C CYS A 290 12.83 -16.31 2.39
N MET A 291 13.30 -15.17 2.89
CA MET A 291 14.70 -14.97 3.27
C MET A 291 14.77 -14.30 4.63
N ILE A 292 15.69 -14.76 5.47
CA ILE A 292 16.07 -14.06 6.69
C ILE A 292 17.32 -13.24 6.42
N VAL A 293 17.29 -11.98 6.84
CA VAL A 293 18.45 -11.10 6.84
C VAL A 293 18.69 -10.56 8.25
N PRO A 294 19.95 -10.32 8.66
CA PRO A 294 20.23 -9.68 9.95
C PRO A 294 19.59 -8.29 10.02
N GLY A 295 19.09 -7.90 11.18
CA GLY A 295 18.70 -6.52 11.45
C GLY A 295 19.93 -5.63 11.51
N ALA A 296 19.84 -4.39 11.02
CA ALA A 296 20.89 -3.42 11.27
C ALA A 296 20.96 -3.17 12.79
N ALA A 297 22.17 -3.23 13.36
CA ALA A 297 22.40 -2.98 14.79
C ALA A 297 22.19 -1.51 15.20
N ASP A 298 21.85 -0.64 14.25
CA ASP A 298 21.79 0.81 14.42
C ASP A 298 20.42 1.34 13.99
N THR A 299 19.89 2.27 14.80
CA THR A 299 18.53 2.87 14.81
C THR A 299 17.41 2.07 15.49
N ASP A 300 16.99 2.59 16.66
CA ASP A 300 15.78 2.32 17.46
C ASP A 300 15.15 0.93 17.37
N ILE A 301 15.06 0.25 18.53
CA ILE A 301 14.34 -1.01 18.77
C ILE A 301 12.99 -0.97 18.04
N SER A 302 12.99 -1.43 16.78
CA SER A 302 11.82 -1.29 15.93
C SER A 302 10.86 -2.40 16.33
N PRO A 303 9.61 -2.06 16.69
CA PRO A 303 8.62 -3.05 17.08
C PRO A 303 8.38 -4.03 15.92
N TRP A 304 7.91 -5.23 16.26
CA TRP A 304 7.54 -6.23 15.28
C TRP A 304 6.46 -5.67 14.36
N ARG A 305 6.79 -5.46 13.08
CA ARG A 305 5.87 -4.82 12.14
C ARG A 305 6.03 -5.32 10.72
N TRP A 306 4.93 -5.35 10.01
CA TRP A 306 4.87 -5.58 8.58
C TRP A 306 5.14 -4.29 7.82
N THR A 307 5.96 -4.38 6.79
CA THR A 307 6.21 -3.29 5.84
C THR A 307 6.29 -3.85 4.43
N VAL A 308 5.99 -3.03 3.42
CA VAL A 308 6.23 -3.36 2.02
C VAL A 308 7.28 -2.40 1.49
N LYS A 309 8.37 -2.95 0.93
CA LYS A 309 9.45 -2.15 0.35
C LYS A 309 10.01 -2.86 -0.87
N ALA A 310 10.19 -2.11 -1.96
CA ALA A 310 10.83 -2.60 -3.19
C ALA A 310 10.26 -3.94 -3.73
N GLY A 311 8.94 -4.15 -3.64
CA GLY A 311 8.32 -5.39 -4.12
C GLY A 311 8.38 -6.57 -3.16
N GLN A 312 8.80 -6.35 -1.92
CA GLN A 312 8.97 -7.37 -0.88
C GLN A 312 8.08 -7.06 0.31
N LEU A 313 7.48 -8.10 0.88
CA LEU A 313 6.81 -8.03 2.17
C LEU A 313 7.86 -8.34 3.23
N ILE A 314 8.01 -7.44 4.21
CA ILE A 314 9.06 -7.52 5.21
C ILE A 314 8.42 -7.54 6.59
N LEU A 315 8.64 -8.62 7.33
CA LEU A 315 8.45 -8.64 8.78
C LEU A 315 9.73 -8.09 9.42
N GLN A 316 9.64 -6.88 9.96
CA GLN A 316 10.73 -6.29 10.73
C GLN A 316 10.70 -6.85 12.14
N THR A 317 11.84 -7.31 12.63
CA THR A 317 12.04 -7.67 14.04
C THR A 317 13.30 -6.96 14.55
N PRO A 318 13.51 -6.87 15.88
CA PRO A 318 14.68 -6.22 16.43
C PRO A 318 16.02 -6.85 16.00
N ARG A 319 16.07 -8.17 15.80
CA ARG A 319 17.33 -8.90 15.51
C ARG A 319 17.49 -9.31 14.06
N PHE A 320 16.40 -9.55 13.36
CA PHE A 320 16.40 -10.03 11.98
C PHE A 320 15.17 -9.51 11.22
N HIS A 321 15.23 -9.52 9.90
CA HIS A 321 14.08 -9.22 9.06
C HIS A 321 13.75 -10.44 8.23
N VAL A 322 12.46 -10.68 8.02
CA VAL A 322 11.98 -11.77 7.19
C VAL A 322 11.37 -11.19 5.93
N LEU A 323 12.01 -11.46 4.79
CA LEU A 323 11.63 -10.95 3.48
C LEU A 323 10.87 -12.05 2.73
N VAL A 324 9.70 -11.71 2.20
CA VAL A 324 8.87 -12.61 1.41
C VAL A 324 8.71 -12.06 0.00
N ALA A 325 8.89 -12.94 -0.99
CA ALA A 325 8.73 -12.60 -2.40
C ALA A 325 8.14 -13.77 -3.22
N GLN A 326 7.66 -13.45 -4.41
CA GLN A 326 7.10 -14.44 -5.35
C GLN A 326 8.18 -15.21 -6.10
N SER A 327 9.41 -14.69 -6.16
CA SER A 327 10.55 -15.32 -6.80
C SER A 327 11.85 -14.97 -6.08
N GLN A 328 12.81 -15.90 -6.10
CA GLN A 328 14.15 -15.68 -5.54
C GLN A 328 14.88 -14.50 -6.19
N ARG A 329 14.59 -14.21 -7.48
CA ARG A 329 15.18 -13.06 -8.21
C ARG A 329 14.75 -11.71 -7.65
N GLN A 330 13.66 -11.67 -6.89
CA GLN A 330 13.14 -10.46 -6.26
C GLN A 330 13.75 -10.23 -4.87
N LEU A 331 14.45 -11.21 -4.31
CA LEU A 331 15.15 -11.08 -3.05
C LEU A 331 16.50 -10.41 -3.27
N PRO A 332 17.04 -9.68 -2.27
CA PRO A 332 18.39 -9.16 -2.35
C PRO A 332 19.40 -10.30 -2.48
N SER A 333 20.61 -9.99 -2.96
CA SER A 333 21.71 -10.94 -2.89
C SER A 333 21.95 -11.30 -1.43
N GLY A 334 21.86 -12.59 -1.10
CA GLY A 334 22.07 -13.06 0.26
C GLY A 334 23.48 -12.74 0.74
N GLN A 335 23.59 -12.23 1.96
CA GLN A 335 24.87 -12.22 2.67
C GLN A 335 25.21 -13.67 3.03
N GLU A 336 26.47 -14.08 2.94
CA GLU A 336 26.86 -15.41 3.42
C GLU A 336 26.78 -15.43 4.95
N HIS A 337 26.06 -16.43 5.48
CA HIS A 337 25.89 -16.65 6.91
C HIS A 337 26.78 -17.81 7.35
N ASP A 338 27.20 -17.77 8.61
CA ASP A 338 27.87 -18.91 9.25
C ASP A 338 26.92 -20.13 9.24
N LEU A 339 27.46 -21.27 8.82
CA LEU A 339 26.69 -22.50 8.71
C LEU A 339 26.44 -23.09 10.12
N PRO A 340 25.19 -23.40 10.48
CA PRO A 340 24.92 -24.06 11.74
C PRO A 340 25.42 -25.49 11.72
N ARG A 341 25.81 -25.99 12.90
CA ARG A 341 26.19 -27.39 13.07
C ARG A 341 24.99 -28.31 12.94
N LEU A 342 25.24 -29.59 12.67
CA LEU A 342 24.18 -30.60 12.54
C LEU A 342 23.29 -30.66 13.79
N ASP A 343 23.89 -30.67 14.99
CA ASP A 343 23.15 -30.73 16.26
C ASP A 343 22.28 -29.49 16.47
N GLU A 344 22.71 -28.31 16.03
CA GLU A 344 21.91 -27.09 16.12
C GLU A 344 20.67 -27.17 15.23
N VAL A 345 20.82 -27.65 14.00
CA VAL A 345 19.70 -27.81 13.07
C VAL A 345 18.70 -28.85 13.60
N ARG A 346 19.18 -29.97 14.14
CA ARG A 346 18.33 -31.00 14.76
C ARG A 346 17.60 -30.47 15.99
N ASN A 347 18.32 -29.82 16.91
CA ASN A 347 17.72 -29.22 18.10
C ASN A 347 16.62 -28.20 17.75
N ARG A 348 16.82 -27.38 16.71
CA ARG A 348 15.79 -26.46 16.21
C ARG A 348 14.60 -27.22 15.61
N ALA A 349 14.85 -28.22 14.77
CA ALA A 349 13.81 -29.04 14.17
C ALA A 349 12.97 -29.76 15.24
N ASP A 350 13.61 -30.38 16.22
CA ASP A 350 12.96 -31.12 17.30
C ASP A 350 12.16 -30.19 18.21
N ARG A 351 12.76 -29.05 18.62
CA ARG A 351 12.11 -28.05 19.48
C ARG A 351 10.81 -27.53 18.88
N PHE A 352 10.74 -27.43 17.55
CA PHE A 352 9.59 -26.89 16.84
C PHE A 352 8.76 -27.95 16.10
N GLY A 353 9.08 -29.23 16.24
CA GLY A 353 8.39 -30.34 15.58
C GLY A 353 8.39 -30.25 14.05
N ILE A 354 9.51 -29.85 13.44
CA ILE A 354 9.67 -29.68 11.99
C ILE A 354 10.33 -30.95 11.41
N PRO A 355 9.59 -31.79 10.67
CA PRO A 355 10.16 -33.01 10.09
C PRO A 355 11.17 -32.67 9.00
N LEU A 356 12.36 -33.27 9.06
CA LEU A 356 13.40 -33.10 8.04
C LEU A 356 13.37 -34.31 7.11
N THR A 357 13.39 -34.12 5.80
CA THR A 357 13.37 -35.23 4.81
C THR A 357 14.72 -35.48 4.15
N SER A 358 15.55 -34.44 4.09
CA SER A 358 16.87 -34.48 3.48
C SER A 358 17.76 -33.40 4.09
N LEU A 359 19.06 -33.66 4.17
CA LEU A 359 20.09 -32.76 4.66
C LEU A 359 21.32 -32.82 3.73
N ARG A 360 21.95 -31.67 3.50
CA ARG A 360 23.26 -31.57 2.86
C ARG A 360 24.21 -30.82 3.76
N MET A 361 25.36 -31.42 4.04
CA MET A 361 26.35 -30.90 4.97
C MET A 361 27.75 -30.91 4.36
N ILE A 362 28.62 -30.04 4.88
CA ILE A 362 30.06 -30.06 4.62
C ILE A 362 30.70 -30.88 5.73
N VAL A 363 31.49 -31.87 5.32
CA VAL A 363 32.30 -32.67 6.22
C VAL A 363 33.73 -32.58 5.72
N THR A 364 34.62 -31.97 6.50
CA THR A 364 35.98 -31.58 6.07
C THR A 364 35.96 -30.83 4.73
N ASP A 365 36.27 -31.48 3.61
CA ASP A 365 36.33 -30.87 2.28
C ASP A 365 35.28 -31.42 1.28
N ARG A 366 34.32 -32.21 1.76
CA ARG A 366 33.32 -32.88 0.90
C ARG A 366 31.89 -32.53 1.27
N HIS A 367 31.02 -32.55 0.25
CA HIS A 367 29.59 -32.41 0.41
C HIS A 367 28.96 -33.78 0.60
N VAL A 368 28.25 -33.98 1.70
CA VAL A 368 27.51 -35.21 2.00
C VAL A 368 26.03 -34.90 1.99
N GLY A 369 25.26 -35.67 1.22
CA GLY A 369 23.80 -35.61 1.20
C GLY A 369 23.21 -36.83 1.88
N TYR A 370 22.24 -36.63 2.77
CA TYR A 370 21.49 -37.68 3.45
C TYR A 370 20.00 -37.43 3.29
N GLY A 371 19.24 -38.44 2.89
CA GLY A 371 17.79 -38.30 2.75
C GLY A 371 17.11 -39.64 2.51
N GLY A 372 15.84 -39.73 2.92
CA GLY A 372 14.99 -40.90 2.76
C GLY A 372 13.70 -40.55 2.00
N PRO A 373 13.02 -41.52 1.36
CA PRO A 373 11.77 -41.29 0.67
C PRO A 373 10.64 -41.02 1.67
N GLY A 374 10.51 -39.77 2.11
CA GLY A 374 9.35 -39.28 2.86
C GLY A 374 9.38 -39.50 4.37
N ASP A 375 10.40 -40.15 4.91
CA ASP A 375 10.61 -40.34 6.35
C ASP A 375 11.26 -39.11 6.99
N ASP A 376 10.93 -38.87 8.26
CA ASP A 376 11.58 -37.85 9.08
C ASP A 376 12.96 -38.36 9.55
N ILE A 377 14.01 -37.71 9.08
CA ILE A 377 15.41 -38.07 9.34
C ILE A 377 16.01 -37.34 10.55
N SER A 378 15.25 -36.47 11.23
CA SER A 378 15.72 -35.70 12.40
C SER A 378 16.31 -36.58 13.51
N HIS A 379 15.78 -37.79 13.69
CA HIS A 379 16.17 -38.74 14.73
C HIS A 379 16.86 -40.00 14.20
N ASP A 380 17.31 -40.02 12.94
CA ASP A 380 17.91 -41.21 12.35
C ASP A 380 19.33 -41.46 12.89
N THR A 381 19.47 -42.47 13.74
CA THR A 381 20.76 -42.92 14.32
C THR A 381 21.84 -43.26 13.27
N ARG A 382 21.47 -43.53 12.01
CA ARG A 382 22.44 -43.74 10.92
C ARG A 382 23.16 -42.46 10.53
N LEU A 383 22.51 -41.30 10.72
CA LEU A 383 23.09 -39.99 10.47
C LEU A 383 24.25 -39.72 11.44
N ASP A 384 24.09 -40.10 12.71
CA ASP A 384 25.13 -39.98 13.74
C ASP A 384 26.36 -40.81 13.36
N GLY A 385 26.15 -42.06 12.93
CA GLY A 385 27.22 -42.93 12.46
C GLY A 385 27.97 -42.39 11.23
N ILE A 386 27.29 -41.64 10.34
CA ILE A 386 27.92 -41.01 9.17
C ILE A 386 28.75 -39.79 9.58
N SER A 387 28.23 -38.95 10.49
CA SER A 387 28.94 -37.80 11.04
C SER A 387 30.20 -38.22 11.80
N ASP A 388 30.09 -39.28 12.62
CA ASP A 388 31.23 -39.80 13.38
C ASP A 388 32.28 -40.47 12.47
N ALA A 389 31.85 -41.15 11.41
CA ALA A 389 32.76 -41.86 10.50
C ALA A 389 33.51 -40.93 9.53
N LEU A 390 32.93 -39.79 9.16
CA LEU A 390 33.51 -38.87 8.18
C LEU A 390 34.28 -37.69 8.82
N GLY A 391 34.34 -37.64 10.16
CA GLY A 391 34.75 -36.45 10.91
C GLY A 391 33.55 -35.55 11.12
N GLN A 392 33.38 -34.97 12.31
CA GLN A 392 32.15 -34.26 12.65
C GLN A 392 31.76 -33.22 11.59
N ALA A 393 30.47 -33.15 11.27
CA ALA A 393 29.94 -32.21 10.29
C ALA A 393 30.33 -30.77 10.65
N GLU A 394 31.03 -30.08 9.75
CA GLU A 394 31.51 -28.71 9.96
C GLU A 394 30.35 -27.71 9.86
N GLY A 395 29.36 -27.99 9.01
CA GLY A 395 28.16 -27.18 8.88
C GLY A 395 27.13 -27.76 7.93
N VAL A 396 25.86 -27.43 8.17
CA VAL A 396 24.73 -27.80 7.30
C VAL A 396 24.52 -26.69 6.26
N ILE A 397 24.59 -27.04 4.98
CA ILE A 397 24.37 -26.10 3.86
C ILE A 397 22.89 -25.96 3.56
N GLU A 398 22.18 -27.10 3.56
CA GLU A 398 20.81 -27.21 3.07
C GLU A 398 20.05 -28.26 3.87
N ALA A 399 18.79 -27.98 4.18
CA ALA A 399 17.83 -28.94 4.71
C ALA A 399 16.54 -28.90 3.89
N GLU A 400 15.90 -30.05 3.73
CA GLU A 400 14.52 -30.14 3.25
C GLU A 400 13.60 -30.37 4.45
N ALA A 401 12.69 -29.44 4.70
CA ALA A 401 11.75 -29.48 5.82
C ALA A 401 10.32 -29.66 5.31
N ARG A 402 9.56 -30.60 5.89
CA ARG A 402 8.14 -30.77 5.58
C ARG A 402 7.32 -29.77 6.38
N ILE A 403 6.45 -29.03 5.70
CA ILE A 403 5.53 -28.09 6.34
C ILE A 403 4.20 -28.76 6.70
N PRO A 404 3.40 -28.19 7.63
CA PRO A 404 2.13 -28.78 8.06
C PRO A 404 1.12 -29.06 6.93
N SER A 405 1.17 -28.28 5.84
CA SER A 405 0.32 -28.50 4.66
C SER A 405 0.77 -29.68 3.78
N GLY A 406 1.93 -30.27 4.05
CA GLY A 406 2.45 -31.48 3.41
C GLY A 406 3.52 -31.23 2.35
N GLU A 407 3.65 -30.01 1.84
CA GLU A 407 4.74 -29.66 0.92
C GLU A 407 6.11 -29.66 1.63
N THR A 408 7.18 -29.55 0.85
CA THR A 408 8.55 -29.51 1.36
C THR A 408 9.20 -28.19 0.99
N LEU A 409 9.84 -27.56 1.98
CA LEU A 409 10.67 -26.38 1.81
C LEU A 409 12.13 -26.79 1.72
N GLN A 410 12.82 -26.22 0.74
CA GLN A 410 14.27 -26.26 0.64
C GLN A 410 14.83 -25.05 1.39
N CYS A 411 15.51 -25.30 2.50
CA CYS A 411 16.08 -24.31 3.41
C CYS A 411 17.60 -24.26 3.21
N MET A 412 18.11 -23.16 2.66
CA MET A 412 19.53 -22.90 2.42
C MET A 412 20.07 -22.03 3.55
N PHE A 413 20.92 -22.61 4.41
CA PHE A 413 21.46 -21.93 5.58
C PHE A 413 22.50 -20.86 5.20
N ALA A 414 23.33 -21.14 4.20
CA ALA A 414 24.37 -20.22 3.73
C ALA A 414 23.82 -18.84 3.33
N THR A 415 22.61 -18.80 2.75
CA THR A 415 21.99 -17.58 2.23
C THR A 415 20.78 -17.11 3.03
N GLY A 416 20.37 -17.87 4.06
CA GLY A 416 19.15 -17.62 4.83
C GLY A 416 17.85 -17.75 4.02
N ILE A 417 17.86 -18.47 2.89
CA ILE A 417 16.71 -18.58 1.97
C ILE A 417 15.96 -19.89 2.19
N ALA A 418 14.64 -19.82 2.32
CA ALA A 418 13.76 -20.98 2.19
C ALA A 418 12.86 -20.85 0.96
N SER A 419 12.69 -21.93 0.20
CA SER A 419 11.84 -21.95 -0.99
C SER A 419 11.03 -23.23 -1.13
N ALA A 420 9.80 -23.11 -1.65
CA ALA A 420 8.98 -24.28 -1.94
C ALA A 420 9.61 -25.15 -3.04
N ARG A 421 9.66 -26.47 -2.82
CA ARG A 421 10.21 -27.42 -3.78
C ARG A 421 9.37 -27.48 -5.05
N GLY A 422 10.02 -27.32 -6.21
CA GLY A 422 9.38 -27.31 -7.54
C GLY A 422 9.17 -25.90 -8.10
N ALA A 423 9.20 -25.73 -9.42
CA ALA A 423 9.28 -24.40 -10.07
C ALA A 423 8.01 -23.52 -9.96
N ARG A 424 6.85 -24.11 -9.63
CA ARG A 424 5.56 -23.41 -9.53
C ARG A 424 4.82 -23.66 -8.23
N THR A 425 5.40 -24.43 -7.31
CA THR A 425 4.80 -24.72 -6.01
C THR A 425 4.71 -23.43 -5.20
N GLN A 426 3.53 -23.17 -4.65
CA GLN A 426 3.29 -22.14 -3.67
C GLN A 426 2.85 -22.80 -2.37
N VAL A 427 3.21 -22.18 -1.26
CA VAL A 427 2.91 -22.68 0.09
C VAL A 427 2.21 -21.58 0.89
N PRO A 428 1.36 -21.94 1.87
CA PRO A 428 0.78 -20.98 2.80
C PRO A 428 1.85 -20.10 3.46
N LEU A 429 1.58 -18.81 3.57
CA LEU A 429 2.55 -17.82 4.04
C LEU A 429 2.92 -18.03 5.52
N ASP A 430 1.96 -18.40 6.35
CA ASP A 430 2.14 -18.78 7.75
C ASP A 430 3.06 -20.00 7.91
N ALA A 431 2.88 -21.05 7.11
CA ALA A 431 3.72 -22.24 7.12
C ALA A 431 5.14 -21.92 6.61
N LEU A 432 5.26 -21.12 5.54
CA LEU A 432 6.53 -20.68 4.99
C LEU A 432 7.34 -19.89 6.01
N LEU A 433 6.76 -18.82 6.57
CA LEU A 433 7.43 -17.96 7.54
C LEU A 433 7.74 -18.70 8.84
N GLY A 434 6.78 -19.46 9.37
CA GLY A 434 6.94 -20.19 10.62
C GLY A 434 8.08 -21.19 10.54
N THR A 435 8.13 -21.98 9.47
CA THR A 435 9.19 -22.98 9.27
C THR A 435 10.54 -22.31 9.01
N THR A 436 10.57 -21.28 8.17
CA THR A 436 11.81 -20.58 7.81
C THR A 436 12.44 -19.93 9.04
N THR A 437 11.67 -19.17 9.82
CA THR A 437 12.16 -18.48 11.02
C THR A 437 12.63 -19.44 12.10
N ARG A 438 11.92 -20.54 12.32
CA ARG A 438 12.26 -21.53 13.36
C ARG A 438 13.47 -22.39 13.02
N LEU A 439 13.72 -22.65 11.74
CA LEU A 439 14.83 -23.50 11.32
C LEU A 439 16.11 -22.70 11.04
N LEU A 440 15.99 -21.57 10.34
CA LEU A 440 17.14 -20.78 9.89
C LEU A 440 17.62 -19.73 10.91
N SER A 441 16.79 -19.34 11.89
CA SER A 441 17.20 -18.43 12.97
C SER A 441 17.28 -19.14 14.31
N ASP A 442 18.20 -18.70 15.17
CA ASP A 442 18.23 -19.09 16.58
C ASP A 442 17.29 -18.18 17.41
N LEU A 443 16.04 -18.64 17.55
CA LEU A 443 14.98 -17.92 18.25
C LEU A 443 15.00 -18.19 19.76
N SER A 444 14.93 -17.13 20.55
CA SER A 444 14.56 -17.21 21.97
C SER A 444 13.11 -17.70 22.14
N ASN A 445 12.74 -18.11 23.36
CA ASN A 445 11.37 -18.52 23.67
C ASN A 445 10.36 -17.39 23.39
N ASP A 446 10.69 -16.17 23.81
CA ASP A 446 9.84 -14.99 23.63
C ASP A 446 9.65 -14.64 22.15
N GLU A 447 10.71 -14.72 21.33
CA GLU A 447 10.61 -14.51 19.88
C GLU A 447 9.77 -15.60 19.21
N ALA A 448 9.94 -16.86 19.61
CA ALA A 448 9.17 -17.98 19.07
C ALA A 448 7.68 -17.86 19.42
N GLU A 449 7.35 -17.39 20.62
CA GLU A 449 5.98 -17.10 21.04
C GLU A 449 5.39 -15.95 20.23
N LYS A 450 6.13 -14.83 20.07
CA LYS A 450 5.70 -13.69 19.24
C LYS A 450 5.45 -14.08 17.78
N ILE A 451 6.32 -14.90 17.18
CA ILE A 451 6.09 -15.44 15.83
C ILE A 451 4.81 -16.26 15.80
N THR A 452 4.60 -17.11 16.80
CA THR A 452 3.39 -17.94 16.88
C THR A 452 2.12 -17.10 17.03
N GLN A 453 2.17 -16.02 17.80
CA GLN A 453 1.06 -15.08 17.92
C GLN A 453 0.79 -14.33 16.61
N LEU A 454 1.84 -13.91 15.89
CA LEU A 454 1.73 -13.17 14.63
C LEU A 454 1.24 -14.01 13.46
N LEU A 455 1.69 -15.26 13.37
CA LEU A 455 1.23 -16.21 12.34
C LEU A 455 -0.11 -16.87 12.74
N GLY A 456 -0.45 -16.78 14.03
CA GLY A 456 -1.55 -17.47 14.68
C GLY A 456 -1.31 -18.98 14.80
N ALA A 457 -2.16 -19.70 15.55
CA ALA A 457 -2.02 -21.15 15.75
C ALA A 457 -1.92 -21.88 14.40
N GLN A 458 -0.85 -22.66 14.21
CA GLN A 458 -0.60 -23.47 13.02
C GLN A 458 -1.61 -24.62 13.01
N GLY A 459 -2.55 -24.60 12.06
CA GLY A 459 -3.66 -25.55 11.95
C GLY A 459 -4.79 -24.98 11.11
N PRO A 460 -5.79 -25.79 10.70
CA PRO A 460 -6.98 -25.27 10.02
C PRO A 460 -7.60 -24.14 10.87
N PRO A 461 -8.11 -23.06 10.23
CA PRO A 461 -8.60 -21.89 10.95
C PRO A 461 -9.66 -22.33 11.95
N PRO A 462 -9.57 -21.92 13.24
CA PRO A 462 -10.62 -22.21 14.19
C PRO A 462 -11.91 -21.47 13.77
N ASP A 463 -13.06 -22.11 13.94
CA ASP A 463 -14.40 -21.53 13.71
C ASP A 463 -14.75 -20.36 14.67
N GLN A 464 -13.82 -19.96 15.54
CA GLN A 464 -13.99 -18.88 16.50
C GLN A 464 -13.18 -17.65 16.10
N PRO A 465 -13.78 -16.43 16.14
CA PRO A 465 -13.02 -15.20 16.04
C PRO A 465 -12.02 -15.13 17.19
N TRP A 466 -10.77 -14.86 16.84
CA TRP A 466 -9.66 -14.74 17.76
C TRP A 466 -9.85 -13.55 18.71
N SER A 467 -9.59 -13.74 20.01
CA SER A 467 -9.54 -12.68 21.01
C SER A 467 -8.08 -12.47 21.47
N GLN A 468 -7.65 -11.21 21.52
CA GLN A 468 -6.31 -10.83 21.93
C GLN A 468 -6.26 -10.40 23.41
N PRO A 469 -5.19 -10.69 24.16
CA PRO A 469 -4.88 -9.97 25.40
C PRO A 469 -4.38 -8.54 25.12
N SER A 470 -4.80 -7.58 25.94
CA SER A 470 -4.46 -6.15 25.84
C SER A 470 -2.94 -5.90 25.85
N PHE A 471 -2.49 -4.91 25.07
CA PHE A 471 -1.09 -4.46 25.03
C PHE A 471 -0.78 -3.32 26.00
N ASP A 472 -1.67 -2.98 26.93
CA ASP A 472 -1.49 -1.84 27.84
C ASP A 472 -0.70 -2.17 29.13
N ASP A 473 -0.07 -3.35 29.24
CA ASP A 473 0.76 -3.71 30.42
C ASP A 473 2.19 -4.12 30.02
N VAL A 474 3.02 -3.14 29.63
CA VAL A 474 4.48 -3.08 29.91
C VAL A 474 4.92 -1.62 30.10
#